data_AF-A0A2L2YEE8-F1
#
_entry.id   AF-A0A2L2YEE8-F1
#
_cell.length_a   1.000
_cell.length_b   1.000
_cell.length_c   1.000
_cell.angle_alpha   90.00
_cell.angle_beta   90.00
_cell.angle_gamma   90.00
#
_symmetry.space_group_name_H-M   'P 1'
#
loop_
_entity.id
_entity.type
_entity.pdbx_description
1 polymer ?
#
loop_
_entity_poly.entity_id
_entity_poly.type
_entity_poly.pdbx_seq_one_letter_code
_entity_poly.pdbx_strand_id
1 'polypeptide(L)' 'MKLKMKPVLFKPAITREYWLCNCKQTKNRPFCDGSHNSDFVKASHSVIRRKE' A
#
# COMPACT_ATOMS: atom_id res chain seq x y z
N MET A 1 -19.08 -12.82 8.67
CA MET A 1 -18.29 -12.03 7.68
C MET A 1 -16.81 -12.10 8.06
N LYS A 2 -15.95 -12.76 7.28
CA LYS A 2 -14.49 -12.84 7.57
C LYS A 2 -13.76 -11.82 6.67
N LEU A 3 -13.19 -10.79 7.28
CA LEU A 3 -12.36 -9.81 6.55
C LEU A 3 -11.03 -10.47 6.14
N LYS A 4 -10.75 -10.53 4.83
CA LYS A 4 -9.51 -11.11 4.27
C LYS A 4 -8.26 -10.35 4.71
N MET A 5 -8.35 -9.04 4.90
CA MET A 5 -7.27 -8.23 5.46
C MET A 5 -7.64 -7.72 6.85
N LYS A 6 -6.88 -8.15 7.85
CA LYS A 6 -6.92 -7.59 9.21
C LYS A 6 -5.92 -6.43 9.34
N PRO A 7 -6.15 -5.45 10.21
CA PRO A 7 -5.15 -4.43 10.54
C PRO A 7 -3.83 -5.07 11.02
N VAL A 8 -2.71 -4.44 10.69
CA VAL A 8 -1.38 -4.86 11.16
C VAL A 8 -0.87 -3.78 12.11
N LEU A 9 -0.61 -4.16 13.35
CA LEU A 9 0.02 -3.29 14.33
C LEU A 9 1.50 -3.13 13.98
N PHE A 10 1.94 -1.91 13.70
CA PHE A 10 3.34 -1.59 13.45
C PHE A 10 3.90 -0.80 14.64
N LYS A 11 4.87 -1.37 15.35
CA LYS A 11 5.61 -0.74 16.45
C LYS A 11 7.10 -0.69 16.08
N PRO A 12 7.63 0.44 15.59
CA PRO A 12 9.05 0.54 15.25
C PRO A 12 9.91 0.52 16.51
N ALA A 13 11.01 -0.24 16.48
CA ALA A 13 12.00 -0.26 17.57
C ALA A 13 12.94 0.95 17.53
N ILE A 14 13.17 1.49 16.33
CA ILE A 14 14.05 2.63 16.10
C ILE A 14 13.35 3.69 15.24
N THR A 15 13.66 4.95 15.52
CA THR A 15 13.24 6.09 14.71
C THR A 15 14.06 6.12 13.43
N ARG A 16 13.38 5.86 12.31
CA ARG A 16 13.92 5.97 10.95
C ARG A 16 12.77 6.12 9.98
N GLU A 17 13.09 6.38 8.72
CA GLU A 17 12.10 6.37 7.66
C GLU A 17 11.68 4.93 7.32
N TYR A 18 10.37 4.72 7.20
CA TYR A 18 9.78 3.44 6.82
C TYR A 18 8.80 3.66 5.66
N TRP A 19 8.99 2.90 4.60
CA TRP A 19 8.10 2.93 3.44
C TRP A 19 6.94 1.97 3.65
N LEU A 20 5.79 2.50 4.06
CA LEU A 20 4.59 1.71 4.29
C LEU A 20 3.74 1.58 3.03
N CYS A 21 3.04 0.45 2.89
CA CYS A 21 2.19 0.20 1.74
C CYS A 21 0.87 0.97 1.81
N ASN A 22 0.65 1.82 0.81
CA ASN A 22 -0.63 2.51 0.64
C ASN A 22 -1.57 1.82 -0.38
N CYS A 23 -1.04 1.21 -1.44
CA CYS A 23 -1.86 0.59 -2.50
C CYS A 23 -2.59 -0.70 -2.08
N LYS A 24 -2.23 -1.29 -0.93
CA LYS A 24 -2.79 -2.54 -0.37
C LYS A 24 -2.57 -3.80 -1.21
N GLN A 25 -1.68 -3.74 -2.20
CA GLN A 25 -1.30 -4.88 -3.06
C GLN A 25 0.07 -5.48 -2.72
N THR A 26 0.74 -4.98 -1.67
CA THR A 26 2.04 -5.54 -1.23
C THR A 26 1.90 -6.98 -0.77
N LYS A 27 2.90 -7.80 -1.09
CA LYS A 27 3.08 -9.13 -0.49
C LYS A 27 3.82 -9.06 0.84
N ASN A 28 4.44 -7.92 1.16
CA ASN A 28 5.27 -7.72 2.35
C ASN A 28 4.64 -6.71 3.32
N ARG A 29 3.41 -6.96 3.78
CA ARG A 29 2.70 -6.06 4.72
C ARG A 29 3.49 -5.96 6.05
N PRO A 30 3.68 -4.75 6.63
CA PRO A 30 3.06 -3.46 6.28
C PRO A 30 3.85 -2.62 5.26
N PHE A 31 4.97 -3.11 4.74
CA PHE A 31 5.93 -2.36 3.95
C PHE A 31 5.60 -2.33 2.46
N CYS A 32 6.15 -1.33 1.78
CA CYS A 32 6.13 -1.22 0.33
C CYS A 32 7.14 -2.20 -0.29
N ASP A 33 6.70 -2.96 -1.30
CA ASP A 33 7.52 -3.90 -2.08
C ASP A 33 7.60 -3.54 -3.57
N GLY A 34 7.13 -2.33 -3.94
CA GLY A 34 7.07 -1.89 -5.34
C GLY A 34 5.84 -2.37 -6.11
N SER A 35 4.95 -3.20 -5.55
CA SER A 35 3.73 -3.68 -6.23
C SER A 35 2.83 -2.54 -6.75
N HIS A 36 2.91 -1.36 -6.15
CA HIS A 36 2.21 -0.15 -6.59
C HIS A 36 2.60 0.32 -8.00
N ASN A 37 3.75 -0.14 -8.53
CA ASN A 37 4.22 0.26 -9.84
C ASN A 37 3.64 -0.54 -10.99
N SER A 38 2.95 -1.65 -10.71
CA SER A 38 2.27 -2.44 -11.74
C SER A 38 1.12 -1.68 -12.37
N ASP A 39 0.91 -1.89 -13.67
CA ASP A 39 -0.10 -1.17 -14.45
C ASP A 39 -1.51 -1.38 -13.91
N PHE A 40 -1.80 -2.59 -13.44
CA PHE A 40 -3.07 -2.93 -12.78
C PHE A 40 -3.34 -2.02 -11.57
N VAL A 41 -2.32 -1.76 -10.74
CA VAL A 41 -2.47 -0.97 -9.51
C VAL A 41 -2.54 0.52 -9.82
N LYS A 42 -1.77 1.00 -10.81
CA LYS A 42 -1.85 2.38 -11.28
C LYS A 42 -3.21 2.70 -11.92
N ALA A 43 -3.76 1.77 -12.69
CA ALA A 43 -5.07 1.93 -13.31
C ALA A 43 -6.20 1.98 -12.26
N SER A 44 -6.04 1.29 -11.12
CA SER A 44 -7.06 1.17 -10.07
C SER A 44 -7.39 2.48 -9.34
N HIS A 45 -6.50 3.48 -9.35
CA HIS A 45 -6.69 4.76 -8.64
C HIS A 45 -7.10 5.93 -9.57
N SER A 46 -7.45 5.67 -10.83
CA SER A 46 -7.58 6.69 -11.88
C SER A 46 -8.87 7.54 -11.85
N VAL A 47 -9.61 7.59 -10.73
CA VAL A 47 -10.91 8.29 -10.65
C VAL A 47 -10.77 9.83 -10.59
N ILE A 48 -9.59 10.40 -10.38
CA ILE A 48 -9.39 11.87 -10.40
C ILE A 48 -8.06 12.22 -11.09
N ARG A 49 -7.96 11.97 -12.40
CA ARG A 49 -7.03 12.75 -13.22
C ARG A 49 -7.77 13.98 -13.71
N ARG A 50 -7.67 15.10 -12.98
CA ARG A 50 -7.95 16.41 -13.58
C ARG A 50 -6.97 16.56 -14.74
N LYS A 51 -7.50 16.47 -15.95
CA LYS A 51 -6.82 16.92 -17.16
C LYS A 51 -6.73 18.44 -17.00
N GLU A 52 -5.54 18.97 -16.77
CA GLU A 52 -5.27 20.38 -17.07
C GLU A 52 -5.50 20.61 -18.57
#